data_AF-A0AAD9IEQ8-F1
#
_entry.id   AF-A0AAD9IEQ8-F1
#
_cell.length_a   1.000
_cell.length_b   1.000
_cell.length_c   1.000
_cell.angle_alpha   90.00
_cell.angle_beta   90.00
_cell.angle_gamma   90.00
#
_symmetry.space_group_name_H-M   'P 1'
#
loop_
_entity.id
_entity.type
_entity.pdbx_description
1 polymer ?
#
loop_
_entity_poly.entity_id
_entity_poly.type
_entity_poly.pdbx_seq_one_letter_code
_entity_poly.pdbx_strand_id
1 'polypeptide(L)'
;MESARVQDVEAFAALTLRLAKAHGAQSSTLDTLVDFFGNPVTRRVLAFEGSLFEAYLVNDVYKPRMHKMYSEFLSGVTLTFKLRVRRSQISLREIRETGMAKRAAAHGVASVRWELTGDGELEGWARGPAEAASHVETTLTQAVEELVVCAQRRRVRRRWAGHCASIGAAESGGGGVVRPNGVSGSDAGGVSDASPLLQDAQLLLASALARLALGVAALNESHRLHGTRMLLFSGRRASSRRYLVLQNWYCARYLAGWHGCSSLLATAVLDRALREPAGEEGAAVGLRDAEGVTVRDAERVGPLAGTLAHEVIMVVDQLVTPLLAHLVFLRSTDRVANACALPDTLGTRGFVAAALAAELPPAFVRDCRARYPSDWAQTAVARFPHPDGRATVFDLFALWRIDSGEYAELAEFVVGAWEARWAGVATAARPPPPVLINSNLENWEEILDLARLPARIRPASYAFGTLADGFLPIDAAFRDEAARAADGPPGHEREARCVLEHLHEISLCSVVMKAVQAEHPGVRGGAPSAIKLGDSGGEGKLEYDTRIDSAALAHLKARALELAEPKTIDGAAISAALAAAYSAVVDAGMLT
;
A
#
# COMPACT_ATOMS: atom_id res chain seq x y z
N MET A 1 -5.45 -18.84 8.94
CA MET A 1 -5.41 -19.01 7.46
C MET A 1 -3.93 -19.18 7.15
N GLU A 2 -3.49 -20.39 6.79
CA GLU A 2 -2.10 -20.80 7.00
C GLU A 2 -1.12 -20.02 6.12
N SER A 3 -0.52 -18.97 6.69
CA SER A 3 0.87 -18.65 6.40
C SER A 3 1.71 -19.77 7.01
N ALA A 4 1.65 -20.96 6.38
CA ALA A 4 2.35 -22.15 6.85
C ALA A 4 3.83 -21.81 6.97
N ARG A 5 4.42 -22.08 8.13
CA ARG A 5 5.85 -21.90 8.37
C ARG A 5 6.66 -22.48 7.21
N VAL A 6 7.76 -21.83 6.84
CA VAL A 6 8.72 -22.45 5.92
C VAL A 6 9.48 -23.52 6.72
N GLN A 7 9.17 -24.79 6.45
CA GLN A 7 9.71 -25.93 7.21
C GLN A 7 11.16 -26.21 6.84
N ASP A 8 11.50 -26.13 5.55
CA ASP A 8 12.85 -26.29 5.03
C ASP A 8 13.28 -24.97 4.36
N VAL A 9 14.07 -24.19 5.10
CA VAL A 9 14.58 -22.89 4.64
C VAL A 9 15.60 -23.06 3.51
N GLU A 10 16.38 -24.15 3.52
CA GLU A 10 17.42 -24.37 2.50
C GLU A 10 16.76 -24.76 1.16
N ALA A 11 15.78 -25.66 1.18
CA ALA A 11 15.01 -25.99 -0.02
C ALA A 11 14.25 -24.77 -0.58
N PHE A 12 13.70 -23.92 0.31
CA PHE A 12 13.05 -22.67 -0.06
C PHE A 12 14.03 -21.65 -0.69
N ALA A 13 15.22 -21.50 -0.13
CA ALA A 13 16.27 -20.63 -0.66
C ALA A 13 16.73 -21.12 -2.04
N ALA A 14 17.00 -22.41 -2.18
CA ALA A 14 17.38 -23.03 -3.45
C ALA A 14 16.30 -22.87 -4.53
N LEU A 15 15.02 -22.99 -4.16
CA LEU A 15 13.90 -22.71 -5.06
C LEU A 15 13.88 -21.25 -5.52
N THR A 16 14.03 -20.30 -4.59
CA THR A 16 14.04 -18.87 -4.91
C THR A 16 15.20 -18.49 -5.84
N LEU A 17 16.40 -19.02 -5.59
CA LEU A 17 17.58 -18.82 -6.43
C LEU A 17 17.39 -19.39 -7.84
N ARG A 18 16.81 -20.59 -7.97
CA ARG A 18 16.50 -21.18 -9.27
C ARG A 18 15.50 -20.34 -10.06
N LEU A 19 14.44 -19.85 -9.40
CA LEU A 19 13.47 -18.94 -10.03
C LEU A 19 14.15 -17.65 -10.51
N ALA A 20 14.92 -17.00 -9.65
CA ALA A 20 15.64 -15.78 -10.02
C ALA A 20 16.57 -16.02 -11.23
N LYS A 21 17.34 -17.12 -11.21
CA LYS A 21 18.23 -17.51 -12.31
C LYS A 21 17.49 -17.79 -13.61
N ALA A 22 16.37 -18.51 -13.57
CA ALA A 22 15.53 -18.77 -14.75
C ALA A 22 15.02 -17.47 -15.38
N HIS A 23 14.83 -16.43 -14.56
CA HIS A 23 14.40 -15.10 -14.99
C HIS A 23 15.56 -14.11 -15.23
N GLY A 24 16.78 -14.60 -15.46
CA GLY A 24 17.90 -13.79 -15.90
C GLY A 24 18.64 -13.04 -14.80
N ALA A 25 18.50 -13.46 -13.53
CA ALA A 25 19.29 -12.91 -12.45
C ALA A 25 20.79 -13.05 -12.72
N GLN A 26 21.51 -11.94 -12.59
CA GLN A 26 22.97 -11.91 -12.66
C GLN A 26 23.58 -12.54 -11.41
N SER A 27 24.86 -12.93 -11.47
CA SER A 27 25.57 -13.54 -10.33
C SER A 27 25.49 -12.68 -9.07
N SER A 28 25.64 -11.36 -9.20
CA SER A 28 25.52 -10.41 -8.08
C SER A 28 24.13 -10.43 -7.40
N THR A 29 23.06 -10.65 -8.17
CA THR A 29 21.70 -10.77 -7.64
C THR A 29 21.54 -12.10 -6.89
N LEU A 30 22.11 -13.18 -7.43
CA LEU A 30 22.11 -14.49 -6.76
C LEU A 30 22.92 -14.45 -5.46
N ASP A 31 24.09 -13.82 -5.46
CA ASP A 31 24.93 -13.63 -4.27
C ASP A 31 24.18 -12.83 -3.18
N THR A 32 23.43 -11.80 -3.59
CA THR A 32 22.58 -11.01 -2.69
C THR A 32 21.46 -11.87 -2.07
N LEU A 33 20.83 -12.72 -2.86
CA LEU A 33 19.81 -13.66 -2.34
C LEU A 33 20.43 -14.71 -1.40
N VAL A 34 21.63 -15.21 -1.70
CA VAL A 34 22.37 -16.11 -0.81
C VAL A 34 22.67 -15.43 0.53
N ASP A 35 23.20 -14.19 0.51
CA ASP A 35 23.41 -13.40 1.73
C ASP A 35 22.10 -13.20 2.51
N PHE A 36 21.01 -12.87 1.80
CA PHE A 36 19.70 -12.66 2.41
C PHE A 36 19.19 -13.90 3.14
N PHE A 37 19.29 -15.10 2.54
CA PHE A 37 18.88 -16.35 3.18
C PHE A 37 19.87 -16.86 4.23
N GLY A 38 21.15 -16.47 4.13
CA GLY A 38 22.15 -16.66 5.18
C GLY A 38 21.88 -15.83 6.44
N ASN A 39 21.16 -14.70 6.30
CA ASN A 39 20.90 -13.80 7.40
C ASN A 39 19.97 -14.41 8.50
N PRO A 40 20.35 -14.36 9.79
CA PRO A 40 19.56 -14.92 10.88
C PRO A 40 18.15 -14.34 11.02
N VAL A 41 17.96 -13.04 10.73
CA VAL A 41 16.65 -12.36 10.79
C VAL A 41 15.73 -12.93 9.72
N THR A 42 16.24 -13.12 8.49
CA THR A 42 15.49 -13.73 7.39
C THR A 42 15.02 -15.14 7.76
N ARG A 43 15.93 -15.98 8.24
CA ARG A 43 15.62 -17.35 8.67
C ARG A 43 14.55 -17.38 9.75
N ARG A 44 14.63 -16.45 10.71
CA ARG A 44 13.65 -16.33 11.79
C ARG A 44 12.27 -15.92 11.31
N VAL A 45 12.18 -14.93 10.41
CA VAL A 45 10.91 -14.52 9.81
C VAL A 45 10.27 -15.65 9.00
N LEU A 46 11.07 -16.43 8.26
CA LEU A 46 10.60 -17.62 7.53
C LEU A 46 10.08 -18.71 8.49
N ALA A 47 10.71 -18.84 9.66
CA ALA A 47 10.36 -19.82 10.69
C ALA A 47 9.18 -19.40 11.59
N PHE A 48 8.77 -18.12 11.60
CA PHE A 48 7.65 -17.69 12.43
C PHE A 48 6.32 -18.35 12.04
N GLU A 49 5.57 -18.72 13.07
CA GLU A 49 4.22 -19.25 12.95
C GLU A 49 3.24 -18.23 12.36
N GLY A 50 2.29 -18.70 11.56
CA GLY A 50 1.29 -17.84 10.92
C GLY A 50 0.48 -16.98 11.90
N SER A 51 0.22 -17.51 13.10
CA SER A 51 -0.52 -16.83 14.17
C SER A 51 0.17 -15.56 14.67
N LEU A 52 1.51 -15.48 14.60
CA LEU A 52 2.25 -14.26 14.95
C LEU A 52 1.83 -13.11 14.03
N PHE A 53 1.78 -13.36 12.72
CA PHE A 53 1.39 -12.33 11.74
C PHE A 53 -0.08 -11.95 11.88
N GLU A 54 -0.94 -12.89 12.28
CA GLU A 54 -2.37 -12.64 12.53
C GLU A 54 -2.62 -11.83 13.80
N ALA A 55 -1.66 -11.77 14.74
CA ALA A 55 -1.76 -10.97 15.96
C ALA A 55 -1.64 -9.45 15.72
N TYR A 56 -1.07 -9.03 14.58
CA TYR A 56 -0.87 -7.62 14.25
C TYR A 56 -1.93 -7.11 13.27
N LEU A 57 -2.43 -5.91 13.54
CA LEU A 57 -3.19 -5.14 12.57
C LEU A 57 -2.31 -4.73 11.39
N VAL A 58 -2.87 -4.86 10.19
CA VAL A 58 -2.21 -4.43 8.97
C VAL A 58 -2.58 -2.98 8.72
N ASN A 59 -1.69 -2.07 9.11
CA ASN A 59 -1.88 -0.64 8.97
C ASN A 59 -0.63 0.03 8.41
N ASP A 60 -0.87 1.02 7.57
CA ASP A 60 0.14 1.99 7.17
C ASP A 60 0.21 3.11 8.22
N VAL A 61 1.39 3.68 8.45
CA VAL A 61 1.62 4.70 9.49
C VAL A 61 0.82 5.99 9.29
N TYR A 62 0.32 6.26 8.09
CA TYR A 62 -0.57 7.39 7.86
C TYR A 62 -1.89 7.25 8.66
N LYS A 63 -2.36 6.02 8.93
CA LYS A 63 -3.60 5.75 9.69
C LYS A 63 -3.56 6.32 11.11
N PRO A 64 -2.62 5.93 12.00
CA PRO A 64 -2.52 6.55 13.32
C PRO A 64 -2.36 8.08 13.28
N ARG A 65 -1.67 8.64 12.26
CA ARG A 65 -1.51 10.10 12.13
C ARG A 65 -2.84 10.79 11.83
N MET A 66 -3.66 10.23 10.94
CA MET A 66 -5.01 10.75 10.69
C MET A 66 -5.94 10.54 11.88
N HIS A 67 -5.75 9.48 12.68
CA HIS A 67 -6.58 9.23 13.85
C HIS A 67 -6.40 10.30 14.92
N LYS A 68 -5.21 10.92 15.03
CA LYS A 68 -5.04 12.13 15.85
C LYS A 68 -5.97 13.25 15.40
N MET A 69 -6.05 13.49 14.09
CA MET A 69 -7.00 14.47 13.53
C MET A 69 -8.44 14.07 13.79
N TYR A 70 -8.79 12.79 13.66
CA TYR A 70 -10.15 12.30 13.88
C TYR A 70 -10.59 12.46 15.33
N SER A 71 -9.73 12.10 16.27
CA SER A 71 -10.00 12.26 17.70
C SER A 71 -10.12 13.73 18.09
N GLU A 72 -9.34 14.62 17.46
CA GLU A 72 -9.34 16.05 17.78
C GLU A 72 -10.48 16.83 17.11
N PHE A 73 -10.93 16.42 15.91
CA PHE A 73 -11.82 17.23 15.08
C PHE A 73 -12.99 16.49 14.44
N LEU A 74 -13.02 15.17 14.45
CA LEU A 74 -14.13 14.36 13.92
C LEU A 74 -14.78 13.52 15.02
N SER A 75 -14.71 13.98 16.27
CA SER A 75 -15.43 13.33 17.37
C SER A 75 -16.94 13.33 17.07
N GLY A 76 -17.58 12.18 17.24
CA GLY A 76 -19.00 12.00 16.91
C GLY A 76 -19.31 11.82 15.42
N VAL A 77 -18.32 11.95 14.52
CA VAL A 77 -18.52 11.71 13.09
C VAL A 77 -18.55 10.21 12.79
N THR A 78 -19.58 9.79 12.05
CA THR A 78 -19.69 8.45 11.49
C THR A 78 -19.17 8.47 10.06
N LEU A 79 -18.20 7.60 9.76
CA LEU A 79 -17.70 7.41 8.40
C LEU A 79 -18.27 6.12 7.80
N THR A 80 -18.56 6.18 6.51
CA THR A 80 -18.86 5.00 5.70
C THR A 80 -17.75 4.78 4.70
N PHE A 81 -17.15 3.59 4.74
CA PHE A 81 -16.17 3.12 3.77
C PHE A 81 -16.79 2.09 2.85
N LYS A 82 -16.48 2.21 1.56
CA LYS A 82 -16.84 1.25 0.53
C LYS A 82 -15.60 0.51 0.05
N LEU A 83 -15.66 -0.81 0.03
CA LEU A 83 -14.69 -1.70 -0.58
C LEU A 83 -15.23 -2.20 -1.92
N ARG A 84 -14.39 -2.12 -2.95
CA ARG A 84 -14.65 -2.65 -4.29
C ARG A 84 -13.42 -3.39 -4.80
N VAL A 85 -13.64 -4.57 -5.37
CA VAL A 85 -12.64 -5.25 -6.20
C VAL A 85 -12.88 -4.82 -7.65
N ARG A 86 -11.93 -4.07 -8.21
CA ARG A 86 -12.00 -3.55 -9.58
C ARG A 86 -11.52 -4.56 -10.62
N ARG A 87 -10.57 -5.44 -10.24
CA ARG A 87 -10.02 -6.50 -11.10
C ARG A 87 -9.60 -7.69 -10.25
N SER A 88 -10.17 -8.86 -10.53
CA SER A 88 -9.79 -10.13 -9.92
C SER A 88 -10.28 -11.27 -10.82
N GLN A 89 -9.59 -12.41 -10.78
CA GLN A 89 -10.05 -13.64 -11.42
C GLN A 89 -11.04 -14.44 -10.56
N ILE A 90 -11.18 -14.05 -9.29
CA ILE A 90 -12.08 -14.65 -8.30
C ILE A 90 -13.03 -13.56 -7.82
N SER A 91 -14.34 -13.81 -7.89
CA SER A 91 -15.33 -12.87 -7.40
C SER A 91 -15.27 -12.73 -5.88
N LEU A 92 -15.63 -11.57 -5.34
CA LEU A 92 -15.76 -11.37 -3.89
C LEU A 92 -16.77 -12.35 -3.26
N ARG A 93 -17.76 -12.82 -4.05
CA ARG A 93 -18.71 -13.85 -3.64
C ARG A 93 -18.05 -15.20 -3.35
N GLU A 94 -17.05 -15.58 -4.12
CA GLU A 94 -16.32 -16.86 -3.97
C GLU A 94 -15.40 -16.87 -2.75
N ILE A 95 -14.92 -15.71 -2.29
CA ILE A 95 -14.09 -15.59 -1.08
C ILE A 95 -14.90 -15.22 0.17
N ARG A 96 -16.24 -15.19 0.07
CA ARG A 96 -17.12 -14.87 1.19
C ARG A 96 -17.16 -16.05 2.18
N GLU A 97 -16.18 -16.07 3.08
CA GLU A 97 -16.21 -16.91 4.28
C GLU A 97 -15.84 -16.09 5.52
N THR A 98 -16.38 -16.54 6.65
CA THR A 98 -16.34 -16.14 8.08
C THR A 98 -15.07 -15.45 8.63
N GLY A 99 -13.95 -15.46 7.90
CA GLY A 99 -12.66 -14.92 8.33
C GLY A 99 -12.60 -13.39 8.41
N MET A 100 -13.24 -12.66 7.48
CA MET A 100 -13.19 -11.19 7.47
C MET A 100 -13.98 -10.56 8.63
N ALA A 101 -15.18 -11.09 8.91
CA ALA A 101 -16.00 -10.62 10.03
C ALA A 101 -15.35 -10.93 11.39
N LYS A 102 -14.75 -12.12 11.54
CA LYS A 102 -14.00 -12.49 12.75
C LYS A 102 -12.78 -11.59 12.96
N ARG A 103 -12.02 -11.26 11.91
CA ARG A 103 -10.85 -10.36 12.00
C ARG A 103 -11.25 -8.92 12.30
N ALA A 104 -12.29 -8.40 11.64
CA ALA A 104 -12.78 -7.05 11.94
C ALA A 104 -13.20 -6.93 13.42
N ALA A 105 -13.94 -7.92 13.93
CA ALA A 105 -14.36 -7.96 15.33
C ALA A 105 -13.18 -8.12 16.31
N ALA A 106 -12.21 -9.00 16.01
CA ALA A 106 -11.06 -9.26 16.89
C ALA A 106 -10.14 -8.05 17.08
N HIS A 107 -10.17 -7.07 16.17
CA HIS A 107 -9.32 -5.90 16.21
C HIS A 107 -10.07 -4.59 16.48
N GLY A 108 -11.34 -4.65 16.91
CA GLY A 108 -12.14 -3.45 17.23
C GLY A 108 -12.42 -2.57 16.01
N VAL A 109 -12.38 -3.16 14.81
CA VAL A 109 -12.62 -2.47 13.53
C VAL A 109 -14.11 -2.48 13.23
N ALA A 110 -14.63 -1.44 12.57
CA ALA A 110 -16.06 -1.35 12.24
C ALA A 110 -16.57 -2.60 11.49
N SER A 111 -17.80 -3.02 11.80
CA SER A 111 -18.41 -4.20 11.15
C SER A 111 -18.62 -3.96 9.66
N VAL A 112 -18.35 -4.99 8.85
CA VAL A 112 -18.50 -4.95 7.39
C VAL A 112 -19.80 -5.65 6.98
N ARG A 113 -20.67 -4.92 6.27
CA ARG A 113 -21.84 -5.45 5.58
C ARG A 113 -21.50 -5.70 4.11
N TRP A 114 -22.03 -6.76 3.52
CA TRP A 114 -21.81 -7.10 2.12
C TRP A 114 -23.10 -6.94 1.33
N GLU A 115 -23.04 -6.25 0.20
CA GLU A 115 -24.20 -5.95 -0.65
C GLU A 115 -23.91 -6.33 -2.09
N LEU A 116 -24.90 -6.88 -2.79
CA LEU A 116 -24.80 -7.13 -4.22
C LEU A 116 -25.23 -5.87 -4.98
N THR A 117 -24.44 -5.46 -5.96
CA THR A 117 -24.80 -4.40 -6.90
C THR A 117 -25.80 -4.94 -7.94
N GLY A 118 -26.43 -4.02 -8.69
CA GLY A 118 -27.34 -4.38 -9.79
C GLY A 118 -26.69 -5.27 -10.86
N ASP A 119 -25.38 -5.17 -11.02
CA ASP A 119 -24.58 -5.95 -11.98
C ASP A 119 -24.10 -7.29 -11.41
N GLY A 120 -24.49 -7.64 -10.17
CA GLY A 120 -24.14 -8.90 -9.52
C GLY A 120 -22.77 -8.95 -8.83
N GLU A 121 -22.04 -7.82 -8.81
CA GLU A 121 -20.79 -7.68 -8.06
C GLU A 121 -21.05 -7.50 -6.57
N LEU A 122 -20.12 -7.94 -5.71
CA LEU A 122 -20.26 -7.78 -4.26
C LEU A 122 -19.45 -6.55 -3.80
N GLU A 123 -20.08 -5.64 -3.06
CA GLU A 123 -19.43 -4.51 -2.40
C GLU A 123 -19.41 -4.71 -0.88
N GLY A 124 -18.32 -4.29 -0.24
CA GLY A 124 -18.18 -4.29 1.22
C GLY A 124 -18.39 -2.90 1.78
N TRP A 125 -19.17 -2.77 2.85
CA TRP A 125 -19.53 -1.50 3.47
C TRP A 125 -19.20 -1.53 4.95
N ALA A 126 -18.31 -0.66 5.40
CA ALA A 126 -17.98 -0.51 6.81
C ALA A 126 -18.44 0.87 7.30
N ARG A 127 -19.30 0.89 8.33
CA ARG A 127 -19.82 2.13 8.91
C ARG A 127 -19.58 2.14 10.42
N GLY A 128 -19.09 3.26 10.93
CA GLY A 128 -18.84 3.43 12.36
C GLY A 128 -18.15 4.76 12.68
N PRO A 129 -17.75 4.98 13.95
CA PRO A 129 -16.94 6.13 14.33
C PRO A 129 -15.70 6.28 13.46
N ALA A 130 -15.26 7.51 13.22
CA ALA A 130 -14.19 7.82 12.27
C ALA A 130 -12.91 6.97 12.46
N GLU A 131 -12.41 6.79 13.69
CA GLU A 131 -11.22 5.96 13.92
C GLU A 131 -11.46 4.48 13.63
N ALA A 132 -12.59 3.94 14.08
CA ALA A 132 -12.93 2.53 13.92
C ALA A 132 -13.20 2.15 12.46
N ALA A 133 -13.82 3.04 11.69
CA ALA A 133 -14.10 2.85 10.28
C ALA A 133 -12.84 3.01 9.40
N SER A 134 -11.95 3.96 9.73
CA SER A 134 -10.73 4.18 8.95
C SER A 134 -9.72 3.01 9.05
N HIS A 135 -9.65 2.33 10.20
CA HIS A 135 -8.83 1.11 10.36
C HIS A 135 -9.21 -0.03 9.41
N VAL A 136 -10.44 -0.03 8.89
CA VAL A 136 -10.93 -1.09 7.99
C VAL A 136 -10.15 -1.07 6.67
N GLU A 137 -9.74 0.11 6.16
CA GLU A 137 -9.19 0.26 4.80
C GLU A 137 -8.01 -0.71 4.56
N THR A 138 -6.92 -0.56 5.29
CA THR A 138 -5.70 -1.35 5.05
C THR A 138 -5.87 -2.80 5.49
N THR A 139 -6.58 -3.03 6.59
CA THR A 139 -6.79 -4.37 7.17
C THR A 139 -7.63 -5.25 6.24
N LEU A 140 -8.74 -4.71 5.72
CA LEU A 140 -9.66 -5.46 4.86
C LEU A 140 -9.10 -5.62 3.46
N THR A 141 -8.45 -4.59 2.92
CA THR A 141 -7.77 -4.66 1.60
C THR A 141 -6.71 -5.77 1.61
N GLN A 142 -5.89 -5.85 2.67
CA GLN A 142 -4.90 -6.93 2.82
C GLN A 142 -5.57 -8.31 2.95
N ALA A 143 -6.65 -8.41 3.72
CA ALA A 143 -7.36 -9.68 3.90
C ALA A 143 -7.99 -10.18 2.60
N VAL A 144 -8.57 -9.28 1.80
CA VAL A 144 -9.12 -9.60 0.48
C VAL A 144 -8.01 -10.10 -0.44
N GLU A 145 -6.85 -9.43 -0.48
CA GLU A 145 -5.70 -9.86 -1.29
C GLU A 145 -5.30 -11.31 -0.96
N GLU A 146 -5.07 -11.62 0.32
CA GLU A 146 -4.69 -12.97 0.76
C GLU A 146 -5.76 -14.02 0.44
N LEU A 147 -7.03 -13.69 0.64
CA LEU A 147 -8.16 -14.58 0.36
C LEU A 147 -8.31 -14.86 -1.13
N VAL A 148 -8.13 -13.84 -1.98
CA VAL A 148 -8.16 -13.99 -3.44
C VAL A 148 -7.02 -14.89 -3.90
N VAL A 149 -5.78 -14.63 -3.46
CA VAL A 149 -4.64 -15.51 -3.78
C VAL A 149 -4.90 -16.95 -3.30
N CYS A 150 -5.43 -17.13 -2.10
CA CYS A 150 -5.80 -18.46 -1.59
C CYS A 150 -6.88 -19.15 -2.43
N ALA A 151 -7.91 -18.43 -2.87
CA ALA A 151 -8.98 -18.98 -3.68
C ALA A 151 -8.50 -19.34 -5.10
N GLN A 152 -7.64 -18.52 -5.71
CA GLN A 152 -6.99 -18.83 -6.98
C GLN A 152 -6.19 -20.14 -6.87
N ARG A 153 -5.39 -20.30 -5.80
CA ARG A 153 -4.67 -21.57 -5.53
C ARG A 153 -5.60 -22.77 -5.40
N ARG A 154 -6.69 -22.64 -4.63
CA ARG A 154 -7.69 -23.72 -4.49
C ARG A 154 -8.36 -24.06 -5.83
N ARG A 155 -8.55 -23.08 -6.71
CA ARG A 155 -9.10 -23.29 -8.05
C ARG A 155 -8.13 -24.07 -8.94
N VAL A 156 -6.85 -23.70 -8.93
CA VAL A 156 -5.77 -24.45 -9.63
C VAL A 156 -5.74 -25.91 -9.15
N ARG A 157 -5.74 -26.15 -7.84
CA ARG A 157 -5.78 -27.51 -7.26
C ARG A 157 -7.01 -28.32 -7.66
N ARG A 158 -8.20 -27.69 -7.67
CA ARG A 158 -9.44 -28.39 -8.04
C ARG A 158 -9.47 -28.78 -9.52
N ARG A 159 -8.95 -27.93 -10.41
CA ARG A 159 -8.80 -28.28 -11.84
C ARG A 159 -7.90 -29.48 -12.02
N TRP A 160 -6.79 -29.54 -11.27
CA TRP A 160 -5.91 -30.71 -11.24
C TRP A 160 -6.63 -31.98 -10.78
N ALA A 161 -7.30 -31.95 -9.62
CA ALA A 161 -8.02 -33.12 -9.09
C ALA A 161 -9.06 -33.65 -10.10
N GLY A 162 -9.75 -32.75 -10.81
CA GLY A 162 -10.66 -33.12 -11.90
C GLY A 162 -9.95 -33.75 -13.11
N HIS A 163 -8.79 -33.24 -13.49
CA HIS A 163 -7.97 -33.80 -14.57
C HIS A 163 -7.48 -35.22 -14.23
N CYS A 164 -6.98 -35.47 -13.01
CA CYS A 164 -6.60 -36.80 -12.55
C CYS A 164 -7.76 -37.79 -12.58
N ALA A 165 -8.94 -37.37 -12.11
CA ALA A 165 -10.14 -38.21 -12.13
C ALA A 165 -10.52 -38.61 -13.57
N SER A 166 -10.34 -37.71 -14.54
CA SER A 166 -10.61 -38.00 -15.95
C SER A 166 -9.59 -38.95 -16.59
N ILE A 167 -8.31 -38.84 -16.21
CA ILE A 167 -7.25 -39.75 -16.68
C ILE A 167 -7.43 -41.14 -16.06
N GLY A 168 -7.69 -41.23 -14.76
CA GLY A 168 -7.96 -42.51 -14.10
C GLY A 168 -9.21 -43.21 -14.63
N ALA A 169 -10.24 -42.46 -15.04
CA ALA A 169 -11.42 -42.99 -15.72
C ALA A 169 -11.13 -43.47 -17.15
N ALA A 170 -10.20 -42.82 -17.87
CA ALA A 170 -9.76 -43.22 -19.20
C ALA A 170 -8.86 -44.48 -19.17
N GLU A 171 -7.97 -44.59 -18.17
CA GLU A 171 -7.09 -45.75 -17.97
C GLU A 171 -7.84 -46.98 -17.43
N SER A 172 -8.95 -46.79 -16.71
CA SER A 172 -9.84 -47.87 -16.26
C SER A 172 -10.92 -48.27 -17.29
N GLY A 173 -11.00 -47.58 -18.44
CA GLY A 173 -11.92 -47.88 -19.54
C GLY A 173 -11.44 -48.98 -20.50
N GLY A 174 -10.26 -49.55 -20.28
CA GLY A 174 -9.64 -50.58 -21.14
C GLY A 174 -9.48 -51.93 -20.44
N GLY A 175 -10.54 -52.50 -19.88
CA GLY A 175 -10.49 -53.84 -19.32
C GLY A 175 -11.67 -54.14 -18.43
N GLY A 176 -12.63 -54.93 -18.93
CA GLY A 176 -13.71 -55.46 -18.11
C GLY A 176 -13.15 -56.28 -16.96
N VAL A 177 -13.28 -55.76 -15.74
CA VAL A 177 -13.15 -56.55 -14.52
C VAL A 177 -14.39 -56.33 -13.69
N VAL A 178 -15.10 -57.44 -13.51
CA VAL A 178 -16.27 -57.64 -12.66
C VAL A 178 -16.02 -57.05 -11.27
N ARG A 179 -16.90 -56.16 -10.80
CA ARG A 179 -16.96 -55.76 -9.40
C ARG A 179 -17.47 -56.94 -8.55
N PRO A 180 -16.75 -57.42 -7.53
CA PRO A 180 -17.39 -58.19 -6.47
C PRO A 180 -18.06 -57.21 -5.51
N ASN A 181 -19.35 -57.46 -5.26
CA ASN A 181 -20.12 -56.81 -4.22
C ASN A 181 -19.52 -57.08 -2.84
N GLY A 182 -19.47 -56.03 -2.02
CA GLY A 182 -19.64 -56.12 -0.58
C GLY A 182 -18.35 -56.20 0.25
N VAL A 183 -17.88 -55.05 0.73
CA VAL A 183 -17.56 -54.84 2.17
C VAL A 183 -17.83 -53.37 2.50
N SER A 184 -18.82 -53.14 3.35
CA SER A 184 -18.99 -51.92 4.12
C SER A 184 -17.83 -51.81 5.11
N GLY A 185 -16.85 -50.96 4.81
CA GLY A 185 -15.72 -50.66 5.68
C GLY A 185 -15.42 -49.18 5.59
N SER A 186 -15.73 -48.46 6.66
CA SER A 186 -15.34 -47.09 6.90
C SER A 186 -13.82 -46.99 7.04
N ASP A 187 -13.14 -46.68 5.95
CA ASP A 187 -11.77 -46.14 6.00
C ASP A 187 -11.66 -45.08 4.91
N ALA A 188 -11.89 -43.84 5.32
CA ALA A 188 -11.38 -42.65 4.66
C ALA A 188 -9.84 -42.70 4.79
N GLY A 189 -9.21 -43.55 3.98
CA GLY A 189 -7.77 -43.63 3.85
C GLY A 189 -7.25 -42.29 3.35
N GLY A 190 -6.51 -41.61 4.22
CA GLY A 190 -5.92 -40.31 3.99
C GLY A 190 -5.16 -40.28 2.68
N VAL A 191 -5.52 -39.32 1.82
CA VAL A 191 -4.62 -38.83 0.79
C VAL A 191 -3.40 -38.29 1.53
N SER A 192 -2.29 -39.02 1.44
CA SER A 192 -0.98 -38.67 1.97
C SER A 192 -0.67 -37.19 1.71
N ASP A 193 -0.52 -36.42 2.78
CA ASP A 193 -0.46 -34.96 2.83
C ASP A 193 0.93 -34.38 2.48
N ALA A 194 1.70 -35.06 1.62
CA ALA A 194 3.06 -34.63 1.29
C ALA A 194 3.45 -35.01 -0.15
N SER A 195 3.21 -34.08 -1.07
CA SER A 195 3.97 -34.01 -2.33
C SER A 195 5.27 -33.23 -2.07
N PRO A 196 6.44 -33.64 -2.60
CA PRO A 196 7.74 -32.99 -2.33
C PRO A 196 7.93 -31.62 -2.99
N LEU A 197 7.00 -31.20 -3.85
CA LEU A 197 6.96 -29.81 -4.28
C LEU A 197 6.39 -28.99 -3.15
N LEU A 198 7.28 -28.26 -2.47
CA LEU A 198 7.00 -27.18 -1.54
C LEU A 198 5.56 -26.67 -1.73
N GLN A 199 4.70 -26.90 -0.73
CA GLN A 199 3.30 -26.49 -0.70
C GLN A 199 3.09 -25.19 -1.49
N ASP A 200 2.20 -25.11 -2.49
CA ASP A 200 2.13 -23.99 -3.47
C ASP A 200 2.26 -22.56 -2.91
N ALA A 201 1.95 -22.36 -1.62
CA ALA A 201 2.19 -21.11 -0.90
C ALA A 201 3.66 -20.70 -0.85
N GLN A 202 4.56 -21.66 -0.59
CA GLN A 202 6.00 -21.46 -0.54
C GLN A 202 6.56 -21.17 -1.93
N LEU A 203 6.07 -21.84 -2.98
CA LEU A 203 6.46 -21.52 -4.35
C LEU A 203 6.06 -20.09 -4.76
N LEU A 204 4.84 -19.65 -4.44
CA LEU A 204 4.43 -18.27 -4.68
C LEU A 204 5.25 -17.26 -3.87
N LEU A 205 5.57 -17.58 -2.62
CA LEU A 205 6.43 -16.74 -1.77
C LEU A 205 7.84 -16.62 -2.36
N ALA A 206 8.44 -17.73 -2.81
CA ALA A 206 9.74 -17.77 -3.48
C ALA A 206 9.71 -16.97 -4.79
N SER A 207 8.66 -17.14 -5.59
CA SER A 207 8.45 -16.40 -6.84
C SER A 207 8.35 -14.89 -6.61
N ALA A 208 7.62 -14.45 -5.59
CA ALA A 208 7.52 -13.04 -5.24
C ALA A 208 8.86 -12.46 -4.77
N LEU A 209 9.62 -13.19 -3.95
CA LEU A 209 10.96 -12.75 -3.53
C LEU A 209 11.96 -12.68 -4.69
N ALA A 210 11.95 -13.67 -5.58
CA ALA A 210 12.78 -13.64 -6.79
C ALA A 210 12.42 -12.44 -7.67
N ARG A 211 11.13 -12.14 -7.85
CA ARG A 211 10.67 -10.96 -8.59
C ARG A 211 11.17 -9.66 -7.95
N LEU A 212 11.06 -9.54 -6.62
CA LEU A 212 11.55 -8.39 -5.88
C LEU A 212 13.05 -8.22 -6.06
N ALA A 213 13.83 -9.30 -5.94
CA ALA A 213 15.28 -9.26 -6.09
C ALA A 213 15.71 -8.76 -7.47
N LEU A 214 15.06 -9.23 -8.54
CA LEU A 214 15.29 -8.76 -9.91
C LEU A 214 14.95 -7.28 -10.06
N GLY A 215 13.81 -6.84 -9.53
CA GLY A 215 13.42 -5.43 -9.57
C GLY A 215 14.40 -4.52 -8.82
N VAL A 216 14.80 -4.91 -7.61
CA VAL A 216 15.80 -4.18 -6.80
C VAL A 216 17.15 -4.13 -7.51
N ALA A 217 17.60 -5.22 -8.12
CA ALA A 217 18.84 -5.26 -8.90
C ALA A 217 18.79 -4.25 -10.07
N ALA A 218 17.69 -4.26 -10.84
CA ALA A 218 17.51 -3.33 -11.94
C ALA A 218 17.52 -1.86 -11.49
N LEU A 219 16.92 -1.54 -10.33
CA LEU A 219 16.98 -0.19 -9.76
C LEU A 219 18.40 0.18 -9.31
N ASN A 220 19.10 -0.73 -8.65
CA ASN A 220 20.45 -0.48 -8.12
C ASN A 220 21.50 -0.27 -9.21
N GLU A 221 21.36 -0.90 -10.37
CA GLU A 221 22.26 -0.71 -11.52
C GLU A 221 22.14 0.70 -12.13
N SER A 222 21.05 1.42 -11.86
CA SER A 222 20.81 2.74 -12.39
C SER A 222 21.53 3.82 -11.59
N HIS A 223 22.69 4.26 -12.09
CA HIS A 223 23.43 5.42 -11.56
C HIS A 223 22.59 6.71 -11.45
N ARG A 224 21.50 6.83 -12.23
CA ARG A 224 20.60 7.98 -12.20
C ARG A 224 19.68 8.03 -10.97
N LEU A 225 19.55 6.90 -10.28
CA LEU A 225 18.80 6.79 -9.02
C LEU A 225 19.69 7.05 -7.80
N HIS A 226 21.01 7.25 -7.98
CA HIS A 226 21.90 7.61 -6.87
C HIS A 226 21.44 8.92 -6.21
N GLY A 227 21.25 8.89 -4.89
CA GLY A 227 20.76 10.04 -4.12
C GLY A 227 19.23 10.23 -4.10
N THR A 228 18.47 9.39 -4.80
CA THR A 228 17.00 9.37 -4.71
C THR A 228 16.54 8.58 -3.48
N ARG A 229 15.33 8.89 -2.99
CA ARG A 229 14.73 8.21 -1.83
C ARG A 229 13.72 7.18 -2.28
N MET A 230 13.86 5.94 -1.83
CA MET A 230 12.94 4.84 -2.09
C MET A 230 12.10 4.55 -0.85
N LEU A 231 10.78 4.60 -1.01
CA LEU A 231 9.80 4.42 0.06
C LEU A 231 8.87 3.24 -0.26
N LEU A 232 8.71 2.31 0.69
CA LEU A 232 7.86 1.14 0.50
C LEU A 232 6.47 1.33 1.12
N PHE A 233 5.47 1.53 0.25
CA PHE A 233 4.06 1.80 0.57
C PHE A 233 3.16 0.57 0.35
N SER A 234 3.59 -0.59 0.87
CA SER A 234 2.99 -1.89 0.56
C SER A 234 2.04 -2.44 1.61
N GLY A 235 1.77 -1.72 2.71
CA GLY A 235 1.07 -2.32 3.85
C GLY A 235 -0.35 -2.80 3.57
N ARG A 236 -1.04 -2.35 2.51
CA ARG A 236 -2.44 -2.73 2.21
C ARG A 236 -2.66 -3.82 1.17
N ARG A 237 -1.65 -4.23 0.39
CA ARG A 237 -1.80 -5.18 -0.73
C ARG A 237 -0.53 -6.01 -0.96
N ALA A 238 -0.22 -6.87 0.01
CA ALA A 238 0.77 -7.91 -0.15
C ALA A 238 0.11 -9.28 -0.36
N SER A 239 0.72 -10.15 -1.17
CA SER A 239 0.31 -11.53 -1.43
C SER A 239 0.20 -12.37 -0.16
N SER A 240 1.01 -12.05 0.86
CA SER A 240 0.87 -12.56 2.22
C SER A 240 1.50 -11.61 3.24
N ARG A 241 1.03 -11.66 4.50
CA ARG A 241 1.71 -10.94 5.60
C ARG A 241 3.18 -11.34 5.79
N ARG A 242 3.54 -12.60 5.59
CA ARG A 242 4.96 -13.02 5.68
C ARG A 242 5.79 -12.36 4.57
N TYR A 243 5.27 -12.35 3.34
CA TYR A 243 5.92 -11.63 2.25
C TYR A 243 6.07 -10.15 2.57
N LEU A 244 5.03 -9.49 3.11
CA LEU A 244 5.08 -8.09 3.54
C LEU A 244 6.26 -7.80 4.48
N VAL A 245 6.56 -8.71 5.41
CA VAL A 245 7.71 -8.57 6.31
C VAL A 245 9.02 -8.76 5.54
N LEU A 246 9.14 -9.83 4.76
CA LEU A 246 10.36 -10.17 4.02
C LEU A 246 10.72 -9.12 2.95
N GLN A 247 9.74 -8.57 2.23
CA GLN A 247 9.99 -7.52 1.23
C GLN A 247 10.55 -6.25 1.89
N ASN A 248 10.03 -5.87 3.06
CA ASN A 248 10.51 -4.69 3.79
C ASN A 248 11.94 -4.93 4.27
N TRP A 249 12.23 -6.13 4.75
CA TRP A 249 13.57 -6.51 5.17
C TRP A 249 14.57 -6.54 4.01
N TYR A 250 14.18 -7.14 2.89
CA TYR A 250 15.01 -7.21 1.68
C TYR A 250 15.33 -5.80 1.16
N CYS A 251 14.32 -4.93 1.02
CA CYS A 251 14.55 -3.56 0.57
C CYS A 251 15.41 -2.75 1.56
N ALA A 252 15.19 -2.91 2.88
CA ALA A 252 16.00 -2.20 3.87
C ALA A 252 17.49 -2.52 3.80
N ARG A 253 17.84 -3.76 3.39
CA ARG A 253 19.24 -4.20 3.25
C ARG A 253 19.84 -3.86 1.90
N TYR A 254 19.09 -4.04 0.82
CA TYR A 254 19.67 -4.11 -0.52
C TYR A 254 19.15 -3.05 -1.50
N LEU A 255 18.07 -2.32 -1.20
CA LEU A 255 17.59 -1.29 -2.10
C LEU A 255 18.40 0.01 -1.93
N ALA A 256 19.13 0.40 -2.96
CA ALA A 256 19.84 1.67 -2.99
C ALA A 256 18.85 2.84 -2.82
N GLY A 257 19.20 3.78 -1.95
CA GLY A 257 18.33 4.91 -1.64
C GLY A 257 17.17 4.57 -0.70
N TRP A 258 17.15 3.39 -0.06
CA TRP A 258 16.16 3.04 0.96
C TRP A 258 15.94 4.17 1.97
N HIS A 259 14.69 4.61 2.11
CA HIS A 259 14.32 5.72 2.99
C HIS A 259 13.16 5.37 3.94
N GLY A 260 12.77 4.09 4.00
CA GLY A 260 11.81 3.59 4.97
C GLY A 260 10.52 3.02 4.37
N CYS A 261 9.59 2.67 5.25
CA CYS A 261 8.36 1.99 4.90
C CYS A 261 7.15 2.52 5.63
N SER A 262 5.97 2.22 5.10
CA SER A 262 4.70 2.60 5.72
C SER A 262 4.15 1.55 6.70
N SER A 263 4.55 0.28 6.57
CA SER A 263 3.89 -0.83 7.25
C SER A 263 4.28 -0.94 8.73
N LEU A 264 3.31 -0.71 9.61
CA LEU A 264 3.48 -0.91 11.06
C LEU A 264 3.70 -2.39 11.40
N LEU A 265 3.03 -3.31 10.70
CA LEU A 265 3.20 -4.75 10.88
C LEU A 265 4.64 -5.16 10.57
N ALA A 266 5.18 -4.73 9.42
CA ALA A 266 6.54 -5.09 9.02
C ALA A 266 7.56 -4.59 10.05
N THR A 267 7.45 -3.33 10.48
CA THR A 267 8.33 -2.77 11.51
C THR A 267 8.23 -3.53 12.83
N ALA A 268 7.02 -3.85 13.30
CA ALA A 268 6.83 -4.55 14.58
C ALA A 268 7.37 -5.98 14.57
N VAL A 269 7.12 -6.74 13.49
CA VAL A 269 7.61 -8.12 13.36
C VAL A 269 9.14 -8.14 13.19
N LEU A 270 9.71 -7.21 12.43
CA LEU A 270 11.17 -7.13 12.26
C LEU A 270 11.87 -6.66 13.53
N ASP A 271 11.31 -5.71 14.26
CA ASP A 271 11.84 -5.31 15.57
C ASP A 271 11.87 -6.50 16.55
N ARG A 272 10.81 -7.32 16.57
CA ARG A 272 10.82 -8.59 17.30
C ARG A 272 11.90 -9.55 16.80
N ALA A 273 11.97 -9.74 15.48
CA ALA A 273 12.97 -10.60 14.85
C ALA A 273 14.40 -10.11 15.01
N LEU A 274 14.65 -8.84 15.35
CA LEU A 274 15.97 -8.29 15.66
C LEU A 274 16.31 -8.43 17.16
N ARG A 275 15.30 -8.46 18.03
CA ARG A 275 15.47 -8.51 19.50
C ARG A 275 15.58 -9.92 20.07
N GLU A 276 14.92 -10.91 19.46
CA GLU A 276 14.97 -12.29 19.98
C GLU A 276 16.41 -12.85 19.88
N PRO A 277 16.95 -13.50 20.93
CA PRO A 277 18.20 -14.22 20.81
C PRO A 277 18.03 -15.36 19.79
N ALA A 278 19.08 -15.65 19.02
CA ALA A 278 19.11 -16.93 18.29
C ALA A 278 18.99 -18.06 19.34
N GLY A 279 18.16 -19.08 19.09
CA GLY A 279 17.90 -20.16 20.04
C GLY A 279 19.17 -20.88 20.51
N GLU A 280 19.01 -21.77 21.51
CA GLU A 280 20.02 -22.35 22.42
C GLU A 280 21.30 -23.01 21.84
N GLU A 281 21.55 -22.98 20.53
CA GLU A 281 22.85 -23.35 19.95
C GLU A 281 23.69 -22.14 19.48
N GLY A 282 23.11 -20.94 19.49
CA GLY A 282 23.84 -19.70 19.30
C GLY A 282 24.09 -19.05 20.64
N ALA A 283 25.32 -19.10 21.13
CA ALA A 283 25.79 -18.23 22.21
C ALA A 283 25.24 -16.81 22.03
N ALA A 284 24.99 -16.10 23.12
CA ALA A 284 24.53 -14.72 23.13
C ALA A 284 25.50 -13.80 22.37
N VAL A 285 25.40 -13.82 21.04
CA VAL A 285 26.01 -12.84 20.15
C VAL A 285 25.01 -11.68 20.20
N GLY A 286 25.19 -10.84 21.21
CA GLY A 286 25.05 -9.42 20.92
C GLY A 286 25.96 -9.18 19.73
N LEU A 287 25.38 -9.12 18.54
CA LEU A 287 26.06 -8.80 17.30
C LEU A 287 26.80 -7.48 17.55
N ARG A 288 28.09 -7.61 17.84
CA ARG A 288 29.06 -6.53 17.95
C ARG A 288 29.99 -6.74 16.78
N ASP A 289 30.18 -5.73 15.95
CA ASP A 289 31.30 -5.73 15.01
C ASP A 289 32.64 -5.72 15.78
N ALA A 290 33.74 -5.86 15.05
CA ALA A 290 35.09 -5.83 15.61
C ALA A 290 35.40 -4.51 16.36
N GLU A 291 34.58 -3.46 16.16
CA GLU A 291 34.69 -2.16 16.81
C GLU A 291 33.77 -2.00 18.05
N GLY A 292 32.97 -3.01 18.42
CA GLY A 292 32.13 -2.98 19.62
C GLY A 292 30.83 -2.18 19.47
N VAL A 293 30.42 -1.83 18.25
CA VAL A 293 29.12 -1.23 17.97
C VAL A 293 28.06 -2.33 18.03
N THR A 294 27.05 -2.18 18.87
CA THR A 294 25.89 -3.08 18.82
C THR A 294 25.20 -2.92 17.46
N VAL A 295 25.11 -4.01 16.69
CA VAL A 295 24.42 -4.11 15.38
C VAL A 295 22.95 -3.64 15.42
N ARG A 296 22.41 -3.38 16.62
CA ARG A 296 21.13 -2.69 16.87
C ARG A 296 20.98 -1.34 16.17
N ASP A 297 22.07 -0.64 15.84
CA ASP A 297 22.01 0.64 15.14
C ASP A 297 22.23 0.54 13.63
N ALA A 298 22.92 -0.51 13.14
CA ALA A 298 23.17 -0.73 11.73
C ALA A 298 22.02 -1.45 11.00
N GLU A 299 21.31 -2.36 11.69
CA GLU A 299 20.21 -3.14 11.12
C GLU A 299 18.85 -2.62 11.60
N ARG A 300 18.40 -1.50 11.04
CA ARG A 300 17.03 -1.01 11.22
C ARG A 300 16.29 -1.07 9.89
N VAL A 301 15.00 -1.38 9.93
CA VAL A 301 14.09 -1.34 8.76
C VAL A 301 13.96 0.08 8.16
N GLY A 302 14.58 1.09 8.78
CA GLY A 302 14.45 2.49 8.40
C GLY A 302 13.23 3.15 9.07
N PRO A 303 13.02 4.46 8.82
CA PRO A 303 11.96 5.21 9.47
C PRO A 303 10.58 4.83 8.92
N LEU A 304 9.55 5.04 9.75
CA LEU A 304 8.16 4.96 9.29
C LEU A 304 7.81 6.18 8.44
N ALA A 305 7.47 5.95 7.18
CA ALA A 305 7.14 6.95 6.19
C ALA A 305 5.63 6.93 5.88
N GLY A 306 5.01 8.10 5.96
CA GLY A 306 3.60 8.30 5.62
C GLY A 306 3.28 9.78 5.46
N THR A 307 2.33 10.08 4.60
CA THR A 307 1.79 11.43 4.37
C THR A 307 0.34 11.46 4.82
N LEU A 308 -0.43 12.49 4.46
CA LEU A 308 -1.90 12.38 4.49
C LEU A 308 -2.40 11.48 3.34
N ALA A 309 -3.64 11.00 3.45
CA ALA A 309 -4.32 10.24 2.41
C ALA A 309 -5.60 10.93 1.96
N HIS A 310 -6.08 10.60 0.76
CA HIS A 310 -7.27 11.19 0.16
C HIS A 310 -8.50 11.12 1.05
N GLU A 311 -8.63 10.10 1.91
CA GLU A 311 -9.80 9.98 2.78
C GLU A 311 -9.99 11.18 3.69
N VAL A 312 -8.89 11.81 4.16
CA VAL A 312 -8.99 13.05 4.96
C VAL A 312 -9.63 14.13 4.13
N ILE A 313 -9.17 14.34 2.90
CA ILE A 313 -9.70 15.37 2.02
C ILE A 313 -11.14 15.05 1.58
N MET A 314 -11.47 13.79 1.30
CA MET A 314 -12.80 13.37 0.88
C MET A 314 -13.84 13.48 2.00
N VAL A 315 -13.48 13.08 3.22
CA VAL A 315 -14.32 13.22 4.41
C VAL A 315 -14.50 14.70 4.74
N VAL A 316 -13.39 15.44 4.70
CA VAL A 316 -13.42 16.87 4.97
C VAL A 316 -14.20 17.59 3.89
N ASP A 317 -14.05 17.34 2.58
CA ASP A 317 -14.80 18.01 1.47
C ASP A 317 -16.33 17.99 1.62
N GLN A 318 -16.87 16.91 2.21
CA GLN A 318 -18.30 16.83 2.53
C GLN A 318 -18.74 17.80 3.63
N LEU A 319 -17.81 18.18 4.50
CA LEU A 319 -17.98 19.10 5.62
C LEU A 319 -17.44 20.51 5.28
N VAL A 320 -16.27 20.63 4.64
CA VAL A 320 -15.45 21.83 4.36
C VAL A 320 -14.32 21.59 3.31
N THR A 321 -13.60 22.60 2.82
CA THR A 321 -12.71 22.51 1.61
C THR A 321 -11.37 21.72 1.75
N PRO A 322 -10.70 21.32 0.63
CA PRO A 322 -9.42 20.61 0.64
C PRO A 322 -8.22 21.32 1.29
N LEU A 323 -8.13 22.66 1.20
CA LEU A 323 -7.05 23.40 1.86
C LEU A 323 -7.18 23.30 3.37
N LEU A 324 -8.40 23.40 3.89
CA LEU A 324 -8.66 23.27 5.32
C LEU A 324 -8.29 21.87 5.82
N ALA A 325 -8.58 20.82 5.05
CA ALA A 325 -8.19 19.45 5.37
C ALA A 325 -6.68 19.32 5.64
N HIS A 326 -5.85 19.97 4.80
CA HIS A 326 -4.40 19.97 4.99
C HIS A 326 -3.99 20.73 6.26
N LEU A 327 -4.55 21.92 6.50
CA LEU A 327 -4.21 22.73 7.68
C LEU A 327 -4.59 22.04 8.99
N VAL A 328 -5.78 21.45 9.06
CA VAL A 328 -6.29 20.72 10.24
C VAL A 328 -5.48 19.44 10.48
N PHE A 329 -5.11 18.72 9.41
CA PHE A 329 -4.19 17.59 9.51
C PHE A 329 -2.80 18.02 10.03
N LEU A 330 -2.21 19.08 9.46
CA LEU A 330 -0.90 19.57 9.90
C LEU A 330 -0.91 20.03 11.36
N ARG A 331 -1.99 20.68 11.81
CA ARG A 331 -2.14 21.09 13.20
C ARG A 331 -2.23 19.91 14.17
N SER A 332 -2.93 18.84 13.79
CA SER A 332 -3.13 17.63 14.64
C SER A 332 -1.98 16.62 14.60
N THR A 333 -1.06 16.74 13.64
CA THR A 333 0.14 15.89 13.55
C THR A 333 1.35 16.55 14.19
N ASP A 334 2.40 15.77 14.45
CA ASP A 334 3.54 16.23 15.26
C ASP A 334 4.57 17.09 14.49
N ARG A 335 4.34 17.40 13.20
CA ARG A 335 5.32 18.09 12.32
C ARG A 335 4.66 18.89 11.19
N VAL A 336 5.19 20.08 10.93
CA VAL A 336 4.83 21.03 9.88
C VAL A 336 6.00 21.39 8.94
N ALA A 337 7.26 21.20 9.34
CA ALA A 337 8.45 21.54 8.55
C ALA A 337 8.51 20.81 7.19
N ASN A 338 7.97 19.59 7.16
CA ASN A 338 7.85 18.75 5.97
C ASN A 338 6.40 18.62 5.52
N ALA A 339 5.62 19.70 5.63
CA ALA A 339 4.24 19.72 5.17
C ALA A 339 4.17 19.24 3.71
N CYS A 340 3.31 18.25 3.48
CA CYS A 340 3.16 17.60 2.20
C CYS A 340 1.78 17.90 1.62
N ALA A 341 1.74 18.44 0.40
CA ALA A 341 0.53 18.58 -0.38
C ALA A 341 0.14 17.23 -1.02
N LEU A 342 -1.15 16.90 -0.95
CA LEU A 342 -1.78 15.85 -1.73
C LEU A 342 -2.89 16.48 -2.60
N PRO A 343 -2.54 17.00 -3.78
CA PRO A 343 -3.38 17.94 -4.51
C PRO A 343 -4.45 17.26 -5.38
N ASP A 344 -4.29 16.00 -5.76
CA ASP A 344 -5.08 15.33 -6.79
C ASP A 344 -6.43 14.76 -6.31
N THR A 345 -6.90 15.07 -5.10
CA THR A 345 -8.21 14.55 -4.64
C THR A 345 -9.35 15.03 -5.54
N LEU A 346 -9.38 16.34 -5.81
CA LEU A 346 -10.34 16.96 -6.72
C LEU A 346 -9.68 17.49 -8.00
N GLY A 347 -8.34 17.50 -8.06
CA GLY A 347 -7.58 17.96 -9.23
C GLY A 347 -6.43 18.87 -8.82
N THR A 348 -5.23 18.57 -9.31
CA THR A 348 -4.00 19.25 -8.91
C THR A 348 -3.98 20.72 -9.34
N ARG A 349 -4.49 21.02 -10.54
CA ARG A 349 -4.46 22.36 -11.11
C ARG A 349 -5.29 23.36 -10.30
N GLY A 350 -6.53 23.01 -9.99
CA GLY A 350 -7.40 23.82 -9.13
C GLY A 350 -6.88 23.92 -7.68
N PHE A 351 -6.31 22.84 -7.13
CA PHE A 351 -5.68 22.88 -5.80
C PHE A 351 -4.54 23.90 -5.72
N VAL A 352 -3.62 23.88 -6.70
CA VAL A 352 -2.50 24.84 -6.76
C VAL A 352 -2.99 26.26 -6.90
N ALA A 353 -3.98 26.52 -7.77
CA ALA A 353 -4.56 27.85 -7.93
C ALA A 353 -5.16 28.38 -6.62
N ALA A 354 -5.91 27.53 -5.90
CA ALA A 354 -6.47 27.89 -4.59
C ALA A 354 -5.39 28.11 -3.54
N ALA A 355 -4.36 27.25 -3.49
CA ALA A 355 -3.27 27.36 -2.52
C ALA A 355 -2.42 28.62 -2.71
N LEU A 356 -2.23 29.07 -3.96
CA LEU A 356 -1.53 30.32 -4.29
C LEU A 356 -2.36 31.56 -3.95
N ALA A 357 -3.69 31.47 -4.07
CA ALA A 357 -4.59 32.58 -3.78
C ALA A 357 -4.86 32.77 -2.28
N ALA A 358 -4.90 31.67 -1.52
CA ALA A 358 -5.24 31.70 -0.10
C ALA A 358 -4.02 32.00 0.79
N GLU A 359 -4.14 33.02 1.63
CA GLU A 359 -3.20 33.29 2.71
C GLU A 359 -3.35 32.27 3.85
N LEU A 360 -2.26 32.02 4.57
CA LEU A 360 -2.30 31.18 5.76
C LEU A 360 -3.15 31.84 6.86
N PRO A 361 -4.14 31.13 7.43
CA PRO A 361 -4.93 31.66 8.54
C PRO A 361 -4.03 32.11 9.70
N PRO A 362 -4.20 33.34 10.24
CA PRO A 362 -3.41 33.80 11.37
C PRO A 362 -3.53 32.90 12.60
N ALA A 363 -4.70 32.31 12.83
CA ALA A 363 -4.93 31.33 13.89
C ALA A 363 -4.08 30.07 13.70
N PHE A 364 -4.01 29.53 12.48
CA PHE A 364 -3.15 28.38 12.15
C PHE A 364 -1.68 28.67 12.42
N VAL A 365 -1.19 29.85 12.02
CA VAL A 365 0.20 30.25 12.27
C VAL A 365 0.49 30.33 13.78
N ARG A 366 -0.43 30.89 14.58
CA ARG A 366 -0.29 30.93 16.04
C ARG A 366 -0.26 29.53 16.64
N ASP A 367 -1.19 28.66 16.24
CA ASP A 367 -1.27 27.28 16.70
C ASP A 367 0.04 26.53 16.42
N CYS A 368 0.55 26.58 15.19
CA CYS A 368 1.78 25.90 14.81
C CYS A 368 3.01 26.45 15.56
N ARG A 369 3.09 27.77 15.79
CA ARG A 369 4.17 28.38 16.60
C ARG A 369 4.11 27.96 18.05
N ALA A 370 2.92 27.85 18.63
CA ALA A 370 2.72 27.46 20.02
C ALA A 370 2.99 25.96 20.23
N ARG A 371 2.49 25.12 19.32
CA ARG A 371 2.56 23.66 19.44
C ARG A 371 3.91 23.10 19.00
N TYR A 372 4.51 23.67 17.95
CA TYR A 372 5.72 23.15 17.30
C TYR A 372 6.76 24.26 17.00
N PRO A 373 7.24 25.03 18.00
CA PRO A 373 8.06 26.23 17.75
C PRO A 373 9.32 25.94 16.93
N SER A 374 10.06 24.88 17.27
CA SER A 374 11.30 24.51 16.58
C SER A 374 11.08 23.98 15.17
N ASP A 375 9.93 23.35 14.92
CA ASP A 375 9.59 22.75 13.63
C ASP A 375 8.98 23.81 12.69
N TRP A 376 8.13 24.70 13.22
CA TRP A 376 7.65 25.89 12.52
C TRP A 376 8.82 26.76 12.03
N ALA A 377 9.83 26.99 12.87
CA ALA A 377 11.02 27.76 12.50
C ALA A 377 11.82 27.15 11.33
N GLN A 378 11.60 25.87 11.01
CA GLN A 378 12.25 25.19 9.87
C GLN A 378 11.44 25.27 8.57
N THR A 379 10.18 25.66 8.63
CA THR A 379 9.31 25.80 7.44
C THR A 379 9.85 26.84 6.47
N ALA A 380 9.53 26.68 5.19
CA ALA A 380 9.86 27.66 4.15
C ALA A 380 9.26 29.04 4.47
N VAL A 381 8.00 29.06 4.92
CA VAL A 381 7.26 30.27 5.31
C VAL A 381 7.99 31.07 6.39
N ALA A 382 8.54 30.40 7.41
CA ALA A 382 9.23 31.09 8.51
C ALA A 382 10.63 31.58 8.12
N ARG A 383 11.35 30.83 7.28
CA ARG A 383 12.75 31.11 6.92
C ARG A 383 12.92 32.05 5.74
N PHE A 384 11.99 31.97 4.80
CA PHE A 384 12.01 32.71 3.54
C PHE A 384 10.67 33.43 3.39
N PRO A 385 10.43 34.50 4.16
CA PRO A 385 9.21 35.30 3.98
C PRO A 385 9.23 35.91 2.58
N HIS A 386 8.11 35.80 1.86
CA HIS A 386 8.02 36.35 0.53
C HIS A 386 8.05 37.91 0.58
N PRO A 387 8.76 38.60 -0.34
CA PRO A 387 8.89 40.07 -0.31
C PRO A 387 7.59 40.87 -0.43
N ASP A 388 6.53 40.27 -0.97
CA ASP A 388 5.18 40.88 -1.01
C ASP A 388 4.47 40.89 0.35
N GLY A 389 5.10 40.35 1.39
CA GLY A 389 4.59 40.30 2.76
C GLY A 389 3.49 39.28 3.00
N ARG A 390 3.07 38.53 1.97
CA ARG A 390 1.98 37.53 2.06
C ARG A 390 2.55 36.13 2.13
N ALA A 391 2.11 35.36 3.12
CA ALA A 391 2.40 33.93 3.22
C ALA A 391 1.17 33.13 2.78
N THR A 392 1.28 32.43 1.66
CA THR A 392 0.18 31.65 1.08
C THR A 392 0.20 30.21 1.58
N VAL A 393 -0.93 29.50 1.45
CA VAL A 393 -0.99 28.07 1.74
C VAL A 393 -0.03 27.29 0.85
N PHE A 394 0.20 27.73 -0.39
CA PHE A 394 1.19 27.13 -1.28
C PHE A 394 2.61 27.17 -0.69
N ASP A 395 3.00 28.30 -0.09
CA ASP A 395 4.34 28.51 0.50
C ASP A 395 4.61 27.57 1.69
N LEU A 396 3.57 26.99 2.31
CA LEU A 396 3.68 26.03 3.41
C LEU A 396 4.23 24.68 2.97
N PHE A 397 3.89 24.22 1.75
CA PHE A 397 4.16 22.85 1.32
C PHE A 397 5.58 22.70 0.75
N ALA A 398 6.46 22.08 1.54
CA ALA A 398 7.80 21.71 1.10
C ALA A 398 7.82 20.45 0.22
N LEU A 399 6.86 19.54 0.44
CA LEU A 399 6.74 18.28 -0.28
C LEU A 399 5.45 18.25 -1.11
N TRP A 400 5.50 17.70 -2.32
CA TRP A 400 4.34 17.54 -3.19
C TRP A 400 4.23 16.10 -3.68
N ARG A 401 3.15 15.41 -3.30
CA ARG A 401 2.92 14.03 -3.70
C ARG A 401 1.99 13.97 -4.91
N ILE A 402 2.51 13.47 -6.03
CA ILE A 402 1.74 13.23 -7.25
C ILE A 402 1.26 11.77 -7.23
N ASP A 403 -0.06 11.58 -7.11
CA ASP A 403 -0.71 10.26 -6.93
C ASP A 403 -1.72 9.91 -8.04
N SER A 404 -1.85 10.76 -9.05
CA SER A 404 -2.56 10.47 -10.31
C SER A 404 -2.13 11.43 -11.43
N GLY A 405 -2.64 11.20 -12.65
CA GLY A 405 -2.30 11.98 -13.84
C GLY A 405 -0.90 11.70 -14.41
N GLU A 406 -0.58 12.41 -15.49
CA GLU A 406 0.74 12.35 -16.14
C GLU A 406 1.78 13.07 -15.28
N TYR A 407 2.71 12.31 -14.69
CA TYR A 407 3.65 12.84 -13.68
C TYR A 407 4.42 14.07 -14.19
N ALA A 408 5.02 13.99 -15.39
CA ALA A 408 5.88 15.05 -15.90
C ALA A 408 5.11 16.36 -16.11
N GLU A 409 3.87 16.29 -16.60
CA GLU A 409 3.02 17.45 -16.81
C GLU A 409 2.65 18.13 -15.47
N LEU A 410 2.25 17.34 -14.47
CA LEU A 410 1.85 17.85 -13.17
C LEU A 410 3.05 18.38 -12.37
N ALA A 411 4.20 17.70 -12.46
CA ALA A 411 5.45 18.16 -11.87
C ALA A 411 5.91 19.50 -12.45
N GLU A 412 5.85 19.64 -13.79
CA GLU A 412 6.10 20.90 -14.48
C GLU A 412 5.15 22.00 -14.01
N PHE A 413 3.87 21.69 -13.84
CA PHE A 413 2.87 22.65 -13.38
C PHE A 413 3.14 23.13 -11.94
N VAL A 414 3.42 22.21 -11.01
CA VAL A 414 3.72 22.54 -9.60
C VAL A 414 5.02 23.33 -9.47
N VAL A 415 6.09 22.89 -10.15
CA VAL A 415 7.39 23.58 -10.10
C VAL A 415 7.32 24.93 -10.80
N GLY A 416 6.64 25.02 -11.94
CA GLY A 416 6.40 26.28 -12.65
C GLY A 416 5.60 27.28 -11.82
N ALA A 417 4.59 26.83 -11.06
CA ALA A 417 3.87 27.66 -10.12
C ALA A 417 4.78 28.24 -9.02
N TRP A 418 5.70 27.42 -8.49
CA TRP A 418 6.70 27.89 -7.54
C TRP A 418 7.67 28.90 -8.16
N GLU A 419 8.17 28.65 -9.38
CA GLU A 419 9.08 29.58 -10.07
C GLU A 419 8.41 30.92 -10.37
N ALA A 420 7.14 30.89 -10.81
CA ALA A 420 6.36 32.09 -11.04
C ALA A 420 6.12 32.86 -9.73
N ARG A 421 5.80 32.14 -8.64
CA ARG A 421 5.61 32.73 -7.30
C ARG A 421 6.85 33.47 -6.82
N TRP A 422 8.06 32.95 -7.09
CA TRP A 422 9.34 33.51 -6.64
C TRP A 422 10.12 34.28 -7.72
N ALA A 423 9.47 34.61 -8.83
CA ALA A 423 10.08 35.35 -9.93
C ALA A 423 10.55 36.74 -9.47
N GLY A 424 11.75 37.15 -9.89
CA GLY A 424 12.33 38.45 -9.51
C GLY A 424 12.88 38.55 -8.09
N VAL A 425 12.59 37.59 -7.19
CA VAL A 425 13.19 37.54 -5.84
C VAL A 425 14.66 37.13 -5.93
N ALA A 426 15.57 37.67 -5.11
CA ALA A 426 16.97 37.25 -5.14
C ALA A 426 17.14 35.77 -4.70
N THR A 427 18.00 34.99 -5.35
CA THR A 427 18.18 33.54 -5.09
C THR A 427 18.43 33.22 -3.61
N ALA A 428 19.21 34.04 -2.90
CA ALA A 428 19.49 33.85 -1.47
C ALA A 428 18.26 34.05 -0.56
N ALA A 429 17.24 34.75 -1.04
CA ALA A 429 15.98 35.01 -0.33
C ALA A 429 14.85 34.06 -0.75
N ARG A 430 15.09 33.15 -1.72
CA ARG A 430 14.11 32.14 -2.14
C ARG A 430 14.24 30.89 -1.27
N PRO A 431 13.12 30.21 -0.96
CA PRO A 431 13.20 28.86 -0.41
C PRO A 431 13.80 27.90 -1.45
N PRO A 432 14.17 26.68 -1.06
CA PRO A 432 14.43 25.60 -2.02
C PRO A 432 13.18 25.31 -2.88
N PRO A 433 13.37 24.82 -4.13
CA PRO A 433 12.25 24.34 -4.93
C PRO A 433 11.48 23.20 -4.24
N PRO A 434 10.20 22.98 -4.62
CA PRO A 434 9.39 21.91 -4.06
C PRO A 434 10.02 20.53 -4.26
N VAL A 435 9.97 19.68 -3.23
CA VAL A 435 10.44 18.30 -3.31
C VAL A 435 9.29 17.41 -3.79
N LEU A 436 9.47 16.78 -4.95
CA LEU A 436 8.45 15.96 -5.57
C LEU A 436 8.53 14.49 -5.13
N ILE A 437 7.37 13.90 -4.86
CA ILE A 437 7.18 12.49 -4.53
C ILE A 437 6.24 11.90 -5.59
N ASN A 438 6.65 10.84 -6.29
CA ASN A 438 5.73 10.06 -7.11
C ASN A 438 5.28 8.81 -6.34
N SER A 439 3.96 8.65 -6.16
CA SER A 439 3.37 7.45 -5.56
C SER A 439 2.44 6.65 -6.49
N ASN A 440 2.27 7.10 -7.73
CA ASN A 440 1.46 6.44 -8.76
C ASN A 440 2.37 5.72 -9.77
N LEU A 441 3.06 4.68 -9.29
CA LEU A 441 4.01 3.88 -10.09
C LEU A 441 3.40 2.51 -10.42
N GLU A 442 3.48 2.13 -11.69
CA GLU A 442 2.90 0.89 -12.23
C GLU A 442 3.91 -0.25 -12.34
N ASN A 443 5.15 0.04 -12.74
CA ASN A 443 6.21 -0.95 -13.00
C ASN A 443 7.61 -0.40 -12.69
N TRP A 444 8.65 -1.25 -12.79
CA TRP A 444 10.03 -0.87 -12.47
C TRP A 444 10.63 0.01 -13.56
N GLU A 445 10.24 -0.22 -14.81
CA GLU A 445 10.66 0.54 -15.99
C GLU A 445 10.24 2.00 -15.89
N GLU A 446 9.03 2.27 -15.37
CA GLU A 446 8.54 3.62 -15.13
C GLU A 446 9.44 4.39 -14.14
N ILE A 447 9.92 3.74 -13.07
CA ILE A 447 10.89 4.37 -12.15
C ILE A 447 12.17 4.76 -12.89
N LEU A 448 12.66 3.86 -13.75
CA LEU A 448 13.87 4.10 -14.55
C LEU A 448 13.66 5.22 -15.58
N ASP A 449 12.49 5.32 -16.20
CA ASP A 449 12.14 6.38 -17.14
C ASP A 449 11.99 7.74 -16.44
N LEU A 450 11.31 7.77 -15.30
CA LEU A 450 11.21 8.98 -14.47
C LEU A 450 12.56 9.47 -13.98
N ALA A 451 13.51 8.57 -13.70
CA ALA A 451 14.89 8.92 -13.37
C ALA A 451 15.64 9.62 -14.51
N ARG A 452 15.12 9.56 -15.75
CA ARG A 452 15.68 10.27 -16.92
C ARG A 452 15.13 11.69 -17.07
N LEU A 453 14.08 12.05 -16.33
CA LEU A 453 13.53 13.41 -16.37
C LEU A 453 14.56 14.47 -15.93
N PRO A 454 14.41 15.73 -16.37
CA PRO A 454 15.24 16.84 -15.91
C PRO A 454 15.24 16.94 -14.38
N ALA A 455 16.39 17.24 -13.77
CA ALA A 455 16.53 17.33 -12.31
C ALA A 455 15.49 18.26 -11.66
N ARG A 456 15.05 19.29 -12.39
CA ARG A 456 14.02 20.25 -11.99
C ARG A 456 12.66 19.61 -11.64
N ILE A 457 12.25 18.56 -12.37
CA ILE A 457 10.94 17.90 -12.20
C ILE A 457 11.06 16.43 -11.80
N ARG A 458 12.28 15.91 -11.71
CA ARG A 458 12.53 14.51 -11.33
C ARG A 458 12.02 14.24 -9.92
N PRO A 459 11.34 13.10 -9.67
CA PRO A 459 10.96 12.72 -8.32
C PRO A 459 12.21 12.64 -7.43
N ALA A 460 12.18 13.32 -6.29
CA ALA A 460 13.19 13.15 -5.26
C ALA A 460 12.92 11.88 -4.45
N SER A 461 11.66 11.46 -4.37
CA SER A 461 11.23 10.21 -3.73
C SER A 461 10.31 9.40 -4.62
N TYR A 462 10.54 8.10 -4.68
CA TYR A 462 9.69 7.11 -5.32
C TYR A 462 9.02 6.28 -4.24
N ALA A 463 7.69 6.33 -4.18
CA ALA A 463 6.90 5.61 -3.19
C ALA A 463 6.06 4.54 -3.88
N PHE A 464 6.37 3.26 -3.65
CA PHE A 464 5.72 2.17 -4.35
C PHE A 464 5.29 1.06 -3.39
N GLY A 465 4.17 0.39 -3.70
CA GLY A 465 3.59 -0.67 -2.88
C GLY A 465 3.50 -1.98 -3.64
N THR A 466 2.41 -2.13 -4.39
CA THR A 466 2.11 -3.33 -5.19
C THR A 466 3.18 -3.67 -6.21
N LEU A 467 3.94 -2.68 -6.69
CA LEU A 467 5.11 -2.92 -7.55
C LEU A 467 6.08 -3.93 -6.95
N ALA A 468 6.31 -3.85 -5.64
CA ALA A 468 7.20 -4.72 -4.89
C ALA A 468 6.61 -6.12 -4.64
N ASP A 469 5.47 -6.48 -5.22
CA ASP A 469 4.81 -7.78 -5.06
C ASP A 469 4.22 -8.25 -6.41
N GLY A 470 3.92 -9.54 -6.49
CA GLY A 470 3.51 -10.23 -7.70
C GLY A 470 4.38 -11.47 -7.91
N PHE A 471 4.07 -12.24 -8.94
CA PHE A 471 4.72 -13.53 -9.18
C PHE A 471 5.44 -13.51 -10.53
N LEU A 472 6.62 -14.14 -10.59
CA LEU A 472 7.30 -14.41 -11.84
C LEU A 472 6.49 -15.41 -12.68
N PRO A 473 6.43 -15.22 -14.01
CA PRO A 473 5.79 -16.20 -14.90
C PRO A 473 6.62 -17.48 -14.89
N ILE A 474 6.03 -18.62 -14.57
CA ILE A 474 6.78 -19.89 -14.55
C ILE A 474 6.87 -20.42 -15.99
N ASP A 475 8.06 -20.49 -16.58
CA ASP A 475 8.26 -20.98 -17.94
C ASP A 475 8.29 -22.52 -18.04
N ALA A 476 8.14 -23.05 -19.26
CA ALA A 476 8.08 -24.49 -19.51
C ALA A 476 9.36 -25.25 -19.08
N ALA A 477 10.53 -24.62 -19.21
CA ALA A 477 11.80 -25.27 -18.88
C ALA A 477 11.93 -25.46 -17.37
N PHE A 478 11.57 -24.44 -16.59
CA PHE A 478 11.46 -24.53 -15.14
C PHE A 478 10.40 -25.55 -14.72
N ARG A 479 9.26 -25.62 -15.43
CA ARG A 479 8.23 -26.63 -15.16
C ARG A 479 8.77 -28.05 -15.30
N ASP A 480 9.48 -28.31 -16.38
CA ASP A 480 10.01 -29.63 -16.66
C ASP A 480 11.18 -29.99 -15.75
N GLU A 481 12.00 -29.03 -15.34
CA GLU A 481 13.07 -29.24 -14.35
C GLU A 481 12.49 -29.49 -12.95
N ALA A 482 11.55 -28.66 -12.49
CA ALA A 482 10.91 -28.80 -11.19
C ALA A 482 10.08 -30.09 -11.09
N ALA A 483 9.41 -30.49 -12.18
CA ALA A 483 8.71 -31.76 -12.25
C ALA A 483 9.68 -32.96 -12.15
N ARG A 484 10.81 -32.91 -12.86
CA ARG A 484 11.86 -33.96 -12.80
C ARG A 484 12.56 -34.05 -11.45
N ALA A 485 12.64 -32.94 -10.72
CA ALA A 485 13.23 -32.88 -9.38
C ALA A 485 12.27 -33.29 -8.25
N ALA A 486 10.99 -33.54 -8.55
CA ALA A 486 10.04 -34.03 -7.57
C ALA A 486 10.28 -35.53 -7.34
N ASP A 487 11.23 -35.86 -6.47
CA ASP A 487 11.46 -37.24 -6.02
C ASP A 487 10.21 -37.78 -5.31
N GLY A 488 9.41 -38.58 -6.00
CA GLY A 488 8.17 -39.13 -5.47
C GLY A 488 7.60 -40.30 -6.29
N PRO A 489 6.58 -40.99 -5.77
CA PRO A 489 5.89 -42.07 -6.48
C PRO A 489 5.40 -41.65 -7.88
N PRO A 490 5.30 -42.57 -8.85
CA PRO A 490 4.74 -42.30 -10.18
C PRO A 490 3.40 -41.56 -10.06
N GLY A 491 3.34 -40.32 -10.56
CA GLY A 491 2.17 -39.43 -10.43
C GLY A 491 2.50 -38.04 -9.87
N HIS A 492 3.54 -37.93 -9.03
CA HIS A 492 3.97 -36.65 -8.43
C HIS A 492 4.57 -35.70 -9.47
N GLU A 493 5.33 -36.22 -10.45
CA GLU A 493 5.83 -35.42 -11.59
C GLU A 493 4.70 -34.84 -12.45
N ARG A 494 3.60 -35.58 -12.64
CA ARG A 494 2.44 -35.08 -13.41
C ARG A 494 1.70 -33.99 -12.64
N GLU A 495 1.55 -34.16 -11.33
CA GLU A 495 0.98 -33.15 -10.43
C GLU A 495 1.80 -31.86 -10.45
N ALA A 496 3.12 -32.00 -10.32
CA ALA A 496 4.07 -30.92 -10.43
C ALA A 496 3.86 -30.07 -11.69
N ARG A 497 3.90 -30.74 -12.85
CA ARG A 497 3.84 -30.09 -14.14
C ARG A 497 2.53 -29.34 -14.30
N CYS A 498 1.41 -29.94 -13.91
CA CYS A 498 0.08 -29.33 -14.04
C CYS A 498 -0.14 -28.15 -13.08
N VAL A 499 0.28 -28.26 -11.81
CA VAL A 499 0.22 -27.13 -10.87
C VAL A 499 1.04 -25.97 -11.43
N LEU A 500 2.28 -26.24 -11.83
CA LEU A 500 3.17 -25.21 -12.39
C LEU A 500 2.63 -24.62 -13.71
N GLU A 501 1.95 -25.42 -14.53
CA GLU A 501 1.29 -24.96 -15.76
C GLU A 501 0.21 -23.93 -15.48
N HIS A 502 -0.50 -24.00 -14.36
CA HIS A 502 -1.61 -23.10 -14.06
C HIS A 502 -1.25 -21.99 -13.06
N LEU A 503 -0.02 -21.95 -12.54
CA LEU A 503 0.41 -20.88 -11.62
C LEU A 503 0.47 -19.50 -12.28
N HIS A 504 0.63 -19.42 -13.60
CA HIS A 504 0.54 -18.15 -14.34
C HIS A 504 -0.87 -17.52 -14.27
N GLU A 505 -1.89 -18.31 -13.89
CA GLU A 505 -3.24 -17.78 -13.63
C GLU A 505 -3.25 -16.98 -12.32
N ILE A 506 -2.34 -17.23 -11.38
CA ILE A 506 -2.35 -16.54 -10.09
C ILE A 506 -1.83 -15.11 -10.23
N SER A 507 -2.64 -14.16 -9.78
CA SER A 507 -2.35 -12.72 -9.88
C SER A 507 -2.90 -11.97 -8.68
N LEU A 508 -2.23 -10.86 -8.34
CA LEU A 508 -2.70 -9.93 -7.32
C LEU A 508 -4.01 -9.27 -7.77
N CYS A 509 -4.86 -8.92 -6.80
CA CYS A 509 -6.13 -8.27 -7.11
C CYS A 509 -6.04 -6.74 -7.06
N SER A 510 -6.87 -6.07 -7.87
CA SER A 510 -7.09 -4.64 -7.74
C SER A 510 -8.26 -4.41 -6.80
N VAL A 511 -7.95 -4.32 -5.50
CA VAL A 511 -8.90 -3.97 -4.44
C VAL A 511 -8.66 -2.54 -3.98
N VAL A 512 -9.76 -1.82 -3.73
CA VAL A 512 -9.77 -0.45 -3.22
C VAL A 512 -10.81 -0.34 -2.13
N MET A 513 -10.48 0.36 -1.04
CA MET A 513 -11.43 0.79 -0.03
C MET A 513 -11.32 2.30 0.18
N LYS A 514 -12.44 3.02 0.19
CA LYS A 514 -12.48 4.50 0.31
C LYS A 514 -13.61 4.96 1.20
N ALA A 515 -13.35 6.05 1.94
CA ALA A 515 -14.41 6.80 2.60
C ALA A 515 -15.32 7.40 1.52
N VAL A 516 -16.61 7.10 1.59
CA VAL A 516 -17.62 7.57 0.63
C VAL A 516 -18.71 8.38 1.29
N GLN A 517 -18.84 8.36 2.62
CA GLN A 517 -19.71 9.27 3.36
C GLN A 517 -19.09 9.68 4.70
N ALA A 518 -19.42 10.88 5.14
CA ALA A 518 -19.11 11.38 6.47
C ALA A 518 -20.35 12.10 7.05
N GLU A 519 -20.82 11.64 8.21
CA GLU A 519 -22.04 12.14 8.83
C GLU A 519 -21.76 12.61 10.25
N HIS A 520 -22.13 13.84 10.56
CA HIS A 520 -22.12 14.36 11.92
C HIS A 520 -23.55 14.67 12.39
N PRO A 521 -24.00 14.21 13.58
CA PRO A 521 -25.37 14.44 14.05
C PRO A 521 -25.77 15.92 14.15
N GLY A 522 -24.79 16.80 14.38
CA GLY A 522 -24.99 18.24 14.48
C GLY A 522 -24.99 18.98 13.13
N VAL A 523 -24.69 18.31 12.02
CA VAL A 523 -24.55 18.93 10.69
C VAL A 523 -25.73 18.52 9.82
N ARG A 524 -26.43 19.49 9.24
CA ARG A 524 -27.56 19.27 8.32
C ARG A 524 -27.18 19.73 6.91
N GLY A 525 -27.54 18.96 5.89
CA GLY A 525 -27.39 19.37 4.48
C GLY A 525 -26.01 19.11 3.87
N GLY A 526 -25.24 18.16 4.39
CA GLY A 526 -23.97 17.73 3.80
C GLY A 526 -24.12 17.10 2.42
N ALA A 527 -23.02 17.02 1.68
CA ALA A 527 -23.00 16.36 0.38
C ALA A 527 -23.43 14.88 0.51
N PRO A 528 -24.20 14.32 -0.44
CA PRO A 528 -24.73 12.96 -0.34
C PRO A 528 -23.62 11.88 -0.41
N SER A 529 -22.42 12.27 -0.82
CA SER A 529 -21.24 11.41 -0.91
C SER A 529 -19.95 12.23 -0.92
N ALA A 530 -18.88 11.63 -0.39
CA ALA A 530 -17.50 11.99 -0.68
C ALA A 530 -17.20 11.73 -2.15
N ILE A 531 -16.28 12.48 -2.74
CA ILE A 531 -15.83 12.26 -4.11
C ILE A 531 -14.31 12.38 -4.22
N LYS A 532 -13.68 11.45 -4.94
CA LYS A 532 -12.31 11.61 -5.46
C LYS A 532 -12.38 11.62 -6.98
N LEU A 533 -11.92 12.69 -7.61
CA LEU A 533 -11.85 12.82 -9.07
C LEU A 533 -10.52 12.27 -9.61
N GLY A 534 -9.38 12.65 -9.01
CA GLY A 534 -8.06 12.42 -9.61
C GLY A 534 -7.77 13.35 -10.79
N ASP A 535 -6.53 13.31 -11.30
CA ASP A 535 -6.10 14.12 -12.45
C ASP A 535 -6.34 13.46 -13.83
N SER A 536 -6.81 12.21 -13.87
CA SER A 536 -6.97 11.42 -15.11
C SER A 536 -8.32 11.59 -15.83
N GLY A 537 -8.99 12.75 -15.73
CA GLY A 537 -10.17 13.04 -16.56
C GLY A 537 -11.48 12.31 -16.21
N GLY A 538 -11.64 11.82 -14.98
CA GLY A 538 -12.97 11.56 -14.38
C GLY A 538 -13.61 10.18 -14.51
N GLU A 539 -13.13 9.23 -15.33
CA GLU A 539 -13.82 7.92 -15.48
C GLU A 539 -13.10 6.73 -14.80
N GLY A 540 -11.77 6.63 -14.86
CA GLY A 540 -11.05 5.44 -14.36
C GLY A 540 -10.70 5.44 -12.87
N LYS A 541 -10.67 6.62 -12.23
CA LYS A 541 -10.24 6.80 -10.83
C LYS A 541 -11.29 7.44 -9.93
N LEU A 542 -12.49 7.70 -10.46
CA LEU A 542 -13.58 8.30 -9.72
C LEU A 542 -14.08 7.38 -8.59
N GLU A 543 -14.17 7.93 -7.38
CA GLU A 543 -14.68 7.21 -6.22
C GLU A 543 -15.77 8.01 -5.52
N TYR A 544 -16.90 7.36 -5.24
CA TYR A 544 -18.11 7.92 -4.63
C TYR A 544 -19.00 6.80 -4.08
N ASP A 545 -20.06 7.14 -3.34
CA ASP A 545 -21.09 6.23 -2.87
C ASP A 545 -22.01 5.80 -4.02
N THR A 546 -21.95 4.54 -4.40
CA THR A 546 -22.71 3.94 -5.51
C THR A 546 -24.22 3.86 -5.25
N ARG A 547 -24.69 4.20 -4.05
CA ARG A 547 -26.12 4.17 -3.66
C ARG A 547 -26.84 5.49 -3.90
N ILE A 548 -26.12 6.58 -4.18
CA ILE A 548 -26.73 7.87 -4.49
C ILE A 548 -27.37 7.84 -5.88
N ASP A 549 -28.40 8.64 -6.08
CA ASP A 549 -29.06 8.74 -7.38
C ASP A 549 -28.20 9.46 -8.43
N SER A 550 -28.59 9.31 -9.70
CA SER A 550 -27.86 9.88 -10.84
C SER A 550 -27.81 11.40 -10.84
N ALA A 551 -28.81 12.09 -10.27
CA ALA A 551 -28.85 13.55 -10.20
C ALA A 551 -27.87 14.08 -9.15
N ALA A 552 -27.82 13.44 -7.98
CA ALA A 552 -26.83 13.69 -6.93
C ALA A 552 -25.40 13.46 -7.44
N LEU A 553 -25.17 12.35 -8.16
CA LEU A 553 -23.87 12.07 -8.76
C LEU A 553 -23.48 13.12 -9.80
N ALA A 554 -24.40 13.54 -10.68
CA ALA A 554 -24.14 14.57 -11.68
C ALA A 554 -23.76 15.90 -11.03
N HIS A 555 -24.47 16.30 -9.96
CA HIS A 555 -24.15 17.49 -9.19
C HIS A 555 -22.77 17.42 -8.53
N LEU A 556 -22.45 16.30 -7.86
CA LEU A 556 -21.14 16.08 -7.23
C LEU A 556 -20.00 16.13 -8.25
N LYS A 557 -20.17 15.46 -9.40
CA LYS A 557 -19.19 15.49 -10.49
C LYS A 557 -18.99 16.90 -11.03
N ALA A 558 -20.06 17.64 -11.27
CA ALA A 558 -19.98 19.01 -11.76
C ALA A 558 -19.20 19.92 -10.78
N ARG A 559 -19.50 19.84 -9.48
CA ARG A 559 -18.75 20.56 -8.44
C ARG A 559 -17.28 20.15 -8.40
N ALA A 560 -16.98 18.85 -8.46
CA ALA A 560 -15.60 18.37 -8.45
C ALA A 560 -14.80 18.85 -9.67
N LEU A 561 -15.40 18.83 -10.87
CA LEU A 561 -14.80 19.37 -12.09
C LEU A 561 -14.57 20.89 -12.00
N GLU A 562 -15.52 21.63 -11.46
CA GLU A 562 -15.39 23.08 -11.24
C GLU A 562 -14.25 23.44 -10.26
N LEU A 563 -13.95 22.54 -9.31
CA LEU A 563 -12.84 22.67 -8.37
C LEU A 563 -11.52 22.16 -8.96
N ALA A 564 -11.55 21.30 -9.98
CA ALA A 564 -10.37 20.80 -10.67
C ALA A 564 -9.75 21.85 -11.61
N GLU A 565 -10.60 22.72 -12.17
CA GLU A 565 -10.19 23.71 -13.15
C GLU A 565 -9.32 24.82 -12.54
N PRO A 566 -8.17 25.16 -13.16
CA PRO A 566 -7.40 26.33 -12.76
C PRO A 566 -8.17 27.59 -13.17
N LYS A 567 -8.72 28.31 -12.18
CA LYS A 567 -9.46 29.56 -12.37
C LYS A 567 -8.83 30.71 -11.57
N THR A 568 -9.10 31.94 -12.01
CA THR A 568 -8.78 33.12 -11.19
C THR A 568 -9.65 33.10 -9.94
N ILE A 569 -9.02 33.09 -8.77
CA ILE A 569 -9.69 33.05 -7.47
C ILE A 569 -9.46 34.39 -6.78
N ASP A 570 -10.52 34.97 -6.21
CA ASP A 570 -10.41 36.14 -5.34
C ASP A 570 -9.65 35.74 -4.06
N GLY A 571 -8.39 36.19 -3.97
CA GLY A 571 -7.50 35.89 -2.86
C GLY A 571 -8.01 36.39 -1.51
N ALA A 572 -8.66 37.55 -1.46
CA ALA A 572 -9.18 38.10 -0.20
C ALA A 572 -10.38 37.28 0.29
N ALA A 573 -11.29 36.94 -0.63
CA ALA A 573 -12.47 36.14 -0.30
C ALA A 573 -12.09 34.72 0.16
N ILE A 574 -11.21 34.03 -0.56
CA ILE A 574 -10.79 32.67 -0.17
C ILE A 574 -10.00 32.67 1.14
N SER A 575 -9.15 33.69 1.38
CA SER A 575 -8.38 33.81 2.63
C SER A 575 -9.31 34.06 3.83
N ALA A 576 -10.29 34.96 3.68
CA ALA A 576 -11.28 35.22 4.72
C ALA A 576 -12.12 33.97 5.03
N ALA A 577 -12.60 33.26 4.00
CA ALA A 577 -13.36 32.03 4.15
C ALA A 577 -12.53 30.92 4.82
N LEU A 578 -11.28 30.72 4.40
CA LEU A 578 -10.39 29.72 4.98
C LEU A 578 -10.05 30.05 6.44
N ALA A 579 -9.81 31.31 6.78
CA ALA A 579 -9.53 31.73 8.15
C ALA A 579 -10.74 31.57 9.08
N ALA A 580 -11.94 31.92 8.61
CA ALA A 580 -13.17 31.71 9.34
C ALA A 580 -13.44 30.22 9.57
N ALA A 581 -13.31 29.40 8.52
CA ALA A 581 -13.52 27.96 8.62
C ALA A 581 -12.49 27.28 9.52
N TYR A 582 -11.21 27.66 9.44
CA TYR A 582 -10.18 27.14 10.35
C TYR A 582 -10.48 27.47 11.81
N SER A 583 -10.84 28.74 12.10
CA SER A 583 -11.14 29.16 13.47
C SER A 583 -12.39 28.45 13.99
N ALA A 584 -13.43 28.32 13.18
CA ALA A 584 -14.64 27.57 13.54
C ALA A 584 -14.33 26.12 13.93
N VAL A 585 -13.51 25.41 13.14
CA VAL A 585 -13.11 24.02 13.43
C VAL A 585 -12.31 23.92 14.73
N VAL A 586 -11.35 24.82 14.92
CA VAL A 586 -10.44 24.77 16.08
C VAL A 586 -11.15 25.19 17.36
N ASP A 587 -11.96 26.25 17.33
CA ASP A 587 -12.65 26.79 18.49
C ASP A 587 -13.81 25.89 18.93
N ALA A 588 -14.55 25.30 17.98
CA ALA A 588 -15.61 24.33 18.29
C ALA A 588 -15.05 22.95 18.67
N GLY A 589 -13.76 22.69 18.40
CA GLY A 589 -13.16 21.36 18.54
C GLY A 589 -13.80 20.31 17.63
N MET A 590 -14.36 20.73 16.49
CA MET A 590 -15.18 19.88 15.65
C MET A 590 -15.31 20.43 14.22
N LEU A 591 -15.12 19.56 13.24
CA LEU A 591 -15.48 19.79 11.84
C LEU A 591 -17.00 19.65 11.71
N THR A 592 -17.71 20.77 11.87
CA THR A 592 -19.15 20.89 11.58
C THR A 592 -19.41 21.52 10.24
#